data_AF-A0A430AFC7-F1
#
_entry.id   AF-A0A430AFC7-F1
#
_cell.length_a   1.000
_cell.length_b   1.000
_cell.length_c   1.000
_cell.angle_alpha   90.00
_cell.angle_beta   90.00
_cell.angle_gamma   90.00
#
_symmetry.space_group_name_H-M   'P 1'
#
loop_
_entity.id
_entity.type
_entity.pdbx_description
1 polymer ?
#
loop_
_entity_poly.entity_id
_entity_poly.type
_entity_poly.pdbx_seq_one_letter_code
_entity_poly.pdbx_strand_id
1 'polypeptide(L)'
;MIYLIVGCELVFWGLVLAGFVVRYGCKKRKLSSWILSLVFFVDSLLLFFTIWDIKQGNQATFSSTIGPFYLGFSFMWGHRMITWCDRYLLYKLGQGKAPKYYLPVERKQRKRYEWQNFLLDSGSILLTGILLLFCVYVGGGIHKRTLPFIESFQTLGFIAVLLLGIDLSYIVFPSDLAKKKR
;
A
#
# COMPACT_ATOMS: atom_id res chain seq x y z
N MET A 1 14.53 -17.48 -10.77
CA MET A 1 13.77 -16.70 -9.78
C MET A 1 14.29 -15.30 -9.59
N ILE A 2 15.54 -15.10 -9.18
CA ILE A 2 16.12 -13.75 -9.01
C ILE A 2 16.00 -12.91 -10.29
N TYR A 3 16.28 -13.46 -11.48
CA TYR A 3 16.13 -12.74 -12.75
C TYR A 3 14.69 -12.29 -13.07
N LEU A 4 13.68 -13.06 -12.69
CA LEU A 4 12.27 -12.68 -12.89
C LEU A 4 11.86 -11.59 -11.91
N ILE A 5 12.28 -11.70 -10.66
CA ILE A 5 12.06 -10.67 -9.63
C ILE A 5 12.72 -9.37 -10.07
N VAL A 6 14.00 -9.41 -10.43
CA VAL A 6 14.75 -8.24 -10.91
C VAL A 6 14.13 -7.65 -12.18
N GLY A 7 13.68 -8.50 -13.11
CA GLY A 7 12.99 -8.05 -14.32
C GLY A 7 11.68 -7.32 -14.00
N CYS A 8 10.84 -7.87 -13.13
CA CYS A 8 9.63 -7.19 -12.67
C CYS A 8 9.95 -5.91 -11.90
N GLU A 9 10.98 -5.92 -11.05
CA GLU A 9 11.42 -4.74 -10.30
C GLU A 9 11.82 -3.62 -11.28
N LEU A 10 12.59 -3.95 -12.32
CA LEU A 10 12.98 -3.00 -13.36
C LEU A 10 11.78 -2.44 -14.14
N VAL A 11 10.80 -3.29 -14.48
CA VAL A 11 9.56 -2.85 -15.13
C VAL A 11 8.74 -1.97 -14.20
N PHE A 12 8.66 -2.31 -12.92
CA PHE A 12 7.99 -1.53 -11.88
C PHE A 12 8.60 -0.13 -11.78
N TRP A 13 9.92 -0.05 -11.55
CA TRP A 13 10.63 1.24 -11.45
C TRP A 13 10.54 2.03 -12.76
N GLY A 14 10.62 1.34 -13.90
CA GLY A 14 10.43 1.93 -15.22
C GLY A 14 9.04 2.55 -15.41
N LEU A 15 7.98 1.86 -15.01
CA LEU A 15 6.60 2.37 -15.08
C LEU A 15 6.37 3.53 -14.12
N VAL A 16 6.92 3.46 -12.90
CA VAL A 16 6.87 4.57 -11.95
C VAL A 16 7.54 5.79 -12.58
N LEU A 17 8.79 5.68 -13.03
CA LEU A 17 9.51 6.78 -13.66
C LEU A 17 8.79 7.31 -14.91
N ALA A 18 8.30 6.43 -15.78
CA ALA A 18 7.52 6.81 -16.96
C ALA A 18 6.23 7.54 -16.57
N GLY A 19 5.54 7.08 -15.53
CA GLY A 19 4.34 7.72 -14.99
C GLY A 19 4.61 9.13 -14.48
N PHE A 20 5.76 9.34 -13.82
CA PHE A 20 6.25 10.66 -13.44
C PHE A 20 6.58 11.51 -14.68
N VAL A 21 7.38 11.00 -15.62
CA VAL A 21 7.79 11.73 -16.84
C VAL A 21 6.57 12.15 -17.67
N VAL A 22 5.59 11.28 -17.88
CA VAL A 22 4.35 11.59 -18.61
C VAL A 22 3.50 12.63 -17.86
N ARG A 23 3.46 12.55 -16.52
CA ARG A 23 2.70 13.51 -15.72
C ARG A 23 3.31 14.90 -15.73
N TYR A 24 4.64 15.02 -15.65
CA TYR A 24 5.33 16.29 -15.52
C TYR A 24 5.81 16.87 -16.84
N GLY A 25 6.31 16.04 -17.75
CA GLY A 25 6.71 16.44 -19.10
C GLY A 25 5.51 16.77 -19.98
N CYS A 26 4.51 15.89 -20.03
CA CYS A 26 3.35 16.05 -20.92
C CYS A 26 2.11 16.67 -20.25
N LYS A 27 2.13 16.92 -18.93
CA LYS A 27 0.98 17.44 -18.13
C LYS A 27 -0.33 16.63 -18.27
N LYS A 28 -0.27 15.38 -18.75
CA LYS A 28 -1.45 14.54 -18.99
C LYS A 28 -1.77 13.70 -17.74
N ARG A 29 -2.63 14.23 -16.87
CA ARG A 29 -3.07 13.56 -15.62
C ARG A 29 -3.74 12.20 -15.84
N LYS A 30 -4.57 12.08 -16.89
CA LYS A 30 -5.27 10.81 -17.20
C LYS A 30 -4.27 9.72 -17.60
N LEU A 31 -3.31 10.03 -18.48
CA LEU A 31 -2.32 9.06 -18.95
C LEU A 31 -1.40 8.59 -17.82
N SER A 32 -0.98 9.51 -16.93
CA SER A 32 -0.25 9.16 -15.71
C SER A 32 -1.04 8.25 -14.77
N SER A 33 -2.34 8.50 -14.58
CA SER A 33 -3.18 7.61 -13.77
C SER A 33 -3.25 6.21 -14.35
N TRP A 34 -3.35 6.07 -15.67
CA TRP A 34 -3.33 4.78 -16.35
C TRP A 34 -1.98 4.05 -16.17
N ILE A 35 -0.86 4.77 -16.29
CA ILE A 35 0.48 4.21 -16.08
C ILE A 35 0.68 3.78 -14.62
N LEU A 36 0.16 4.54 -13.65
CA LEU A 36 0.23 4.17 -12.24
C LEU A 36 -0.69 2.98 -11.91
N SER A 37 -1.82 2.81 -12.60
CA SER A 37 -2.62 1.59 -12.48
C SER A 37 -1.89 0.36 -13.04
N LEU A 38 -1.06 0.52 -14.08
CA LEU A 38 -0.21 -0.56 -14.59
C LEU A 38 0.82 -1.01 -13.55
N VAL A 39 1.28 -0.13 -12.66
CA VAL A 39 2.18 -0.49 -11.54
C VAL A 39 1.51 -1.52 -10.63
N PHE A 40 0.24 -1.30 -10.27
CA PHE A 40 -0.53 -2.27 -9.48
C PHE A 40 -0.74 -3.61 -10.21
N PHE A 41 -0.88 -3.56 -11.54
CA PHE A 41 -1.00 -4.76 -12.37
C PHE A 41 0.31 -5.56 -12.40
N VAL A 42 1.46 -4.88 -12.51
CA VAL A 42 2.79 -5.52 -12.45
C VAL A 42 3.06 -6.11 -11.07
N ASP A 43 2.68 -5.41 -10.01
CA ASP A 43 2.79 -5.92 -8.63
C ASP A 43 1.95 -7.19 -8.43
N SER A 44 0.73 -7.22 -8.99
CA SER A 44 -0.13 -8.41 -9.00
C SER A 44 0.48 -9.58 -9.79
N LEU A 45 1.15 -9.29 -10.91
CA LEU A 45 1.88 -10.32 -11.68
C LEU A 45 3.08 -10.86 -10.90
N LEU A 46 3.82 -10.02 -10.18
CA LEU A 46 4.94 -10.47 -9.33
C LEU A 46 4.46 -11.43 -8.23
N LEU A 47 3.33 -11.13 -7.61
CA LEU A 47 2.70 -12.01 -6.64
C LEU A 47 2.24 -13.32 -7.31
N PHE A 48 1.63 -13.25 -8.50
CA PHE A 48 1.25 -14.43 -9.28
C PHE A 48 2.45 -15.33 -9.62
N PHE A 49 3.55 -14.76 -10.10
CA PHE A 49 4.78 -15.51 -10.38
C PHE A 49 5.36 -16.16 -9.13
N THR A 50 5.30 -15.46 -7.99
CA THR A 50 5.75 -16.00 -6.71
C THR A 50 4.93 -17.23 -6.32
N ILE A 51 3.61 -17.18 -6.48
CA ILE A 51 2.72 -18.31 -6.22
C ILE A 51 3.02 -19.47 -7.17
N TRP A 52 3.21 -19.16 -8.45
CA TRP A 52 3.55 -20.16 -9.46
C TRP A 52 4.87 -20.87 -9.17
N ASP A 53 5.87 -20.14 -8.66
CA ASP A 53 7.16 -20.70 -8.27
C ASP A 53 7.06 -21.65 -7.07
N ILE A 54 6.29 -21.26 -6.04
CA ILE A 54 6.04 -22.13 -4.87
C ILE A 54 5.34 -23.42 -5.30
N LYS A 55 4.42 -23.32 -6.26
CA LYS A 55 3.70 -24.47 -6.81
C LYS A 55 4.62 -25.43 -7.57
N GLN A 56 5.71 -24.95 -8.16
CA GLN A 56 6.74 -25.77 -8.78
C GLN A 56 7.68 -26.45 -7.77
N GLY A 57 7.52 -26.17 -6.47
CA GLY A 57 8.20 -26.87 -5.39
C GLY A 57 9.33 -26.09 -4.72
N ASN A 58 9.53 -24.82 -5.10
CA ASN A 58 10.47 -23.93 -4.41
C ASN A 58 9.96 -23.52 -3.03
N GLN A 59 10.90 -23.23 -2.12
CA GLN A 59 10.58 -22.74 -0.78
C GLN A 59 10.27 -21.25 -0.83
N ALA A 60 9.25 -20.82 -0.09
CA ALA A 60 9.01 -19.39 0.09
C ALA A 60 10.23 -18.75 0.77
N THR A 61 10.63 -17.59 0.29
CA THR A 61 11.70 -16.78 0.90
C THR A 61 11.09 -15.54 1.52
N PHE A 62 11.80 -14.85 2.41
CA PHE A 62 11.35 -13.59 3.01
C PHE A 62 10.92 -12.54 1.96
N SER A 63 11.60 -12.46 0.81
CA SER A 63 11.19 -11.56 -0.28
C SER A 63 9.79 -11.87 -0.83
N SER A 64 9.39 -13.14 -0.85
CA SER A 64 8.08 -13.59 -1.31
C SER A 64 6.96 -13.21 -0.33
N THR A 65 7.26 -13.11 0.96
CA THR A 65 6.26 -12.77 1.98
C THR A 65 5.98 -11.27 2.02
N ILE A 66 6.91 -10.42 1.58
CA ILE A 66 6.72 -8.96 1.48
C ILE A 66 5.69 -8.59 0.41
N GLY A 67 5.58 -9.36 -0.68
CA GLY A 67 4.66 -9.08 -1.78
C GLY A 67 3.20 -8.88 -1.33
N PRO A 68 2.58 -9.83 -0.61
CA PRO A 68 1.24 -9.67 -0.05
C PRO A 68 1.04 -8.39 0.78
N PHE A 69 2.03 -7.99 1.59
CA PHE A 69 1.96 -6.76 2.39
C PHE A 69 1.96 -5.52 1.50
N TYR A 70 2.86 -5.50 0.52
CA TYR A 70 2.98 -4.39 -0.40
C TYR A 70 1.71 -4.21 -1.21
N LEU A 71 1.13 -5.32 -1.70
CA LEU A 71 -0.07 -5.31 -2.53
C LEU A 71 -1.32 -4.94 -1.72
N GLY A 72 -1.46 -5.48 -0.51
CA GLY A 72 -2.58 -5.16 0.38
C GLY A 72 -2.59 -3.70 0.81
N PHE A 73 -1.43 -3.15 1.16
CA PHE A 73 -1.27 -1.73 1.47
C PHE A 73 -1.52 -0.84 0.24
N SER A 74 -0.88 -1.16 -0.88
CA SER A 74 -0.99 -0.38 -2.12
C SER A 74 -2.40 -0.36 -2.68
N PHE A 75 -3.17 -1.45 -2.55
CA PHE A 75 -4.55 -1.48 -3.03
C PHE A 75 -5.48 -0.57 -2.21
N MET A 76 -5.39 -0.58 -0.87
CA MET A 76 -6.21 0.31 -0.03
C MET A 76 -5.74 1.76 -0.09
N TRP A 77 -4.45 2.00 0.11
CA TRP A 77 -3.90 3.36 0.21
C TRP A 77 -3.59 4.00 -1.14
N GLY A 78 -3.54 3.23 -2.23
CA GLY A 78 -3.09 3.68 -3.54
C GLY A 78 -3.85 4.89 -4.07
N HIS A 79 -5.18 4.86 -4.03
CA HIS A 79 -5.99 6.00 -4.52
C HIS A 79 -5.68 7.30 -3.76
N ARG A 80 -5.49 7.20 -2.44
CA ARG A 80 -5.20 8.33 -1.57
C ARG A 80 -3.77 8.83 -1.74
N MET A 81 -2.81 7.93 -1.89
CA MET A 81 -1.42 8.26 -2.20
C MET A 81 -1.29 8.99 -3.53
N ILE A 82 -1.96 8.52 -4.60
CA ILE A 82 -1.95 9.18 -5.90
C ILE A 82 -2.52 10.60 -5.80
N THR A 83 -3.65 10.76 -5.10
CA THR A 83 -4.30 12.07 -4.92
C THR A 83 -3.50 13.01 -4.04
N TRP A 84 -2.79 12.49 -3.03
CA TRP A 84 -1.88 13.27 -2.18
C TRP A 84 -0.64 13.71 -2.95
N CYS A 85 -0.02 12.79 -3.70
CA CYS A 85 1.14 13.04 -4.52
C CYS A 85 0.85 14.12 -5.59
N ASP A 86 -0.33 14.06 -6.23
CA ASP A 86 -0.80 15.09 -7.17
C ASP A 86 -0.86 16.48 -6.52
N ARG A 87 -1.43 16.56 -5.31
CA ARG A 87 -1.53 17.82 -4.56
C ARG A 87 -0.15 18.34 -4.11
N TYR A 88 0.71 17.46 -3.62
CA TYR A 88 2.07 17.82 -3.19
C TYR A 88 2.90 18.38 -4.35
N LEU A 89 2.79 17.77 -5.53
CA LEU A 89 3.58 18.19 -6.69
C LEU A 89 3.00 19.44 -7.37
N LEU A 90 1.67 19.62 -7.39
CA LEU A 90 1.06 20.90 -7.78
C LEU A 90 1.50 22.05 -6.87
N TYR A 91 1.64 21.80 -5.57
CA TYR A 91 2.19 22.77 -4.63
C TYR A 91 3.67 23.06 -4.90
N LYS A 92 4.51 22.03 -5.09
CA LYS A 92 5.95 22.20 -5.38
C LYS A 92 6.20 22.96 -6.70
N LEU A 93 5.32 22.78 -7.69
CA LEU A 93 5.36 23.49 -8.96
C LEU A 93 4.75 24.90 -8.90
N GLY A 94 4.31 25.37 -7.74
CA GLY A 94 3.71 26.70 -7.56
C GLY A 94 2.33 26.88 -8.21
N GLN A 95 1.71 25.80 -8.70
CA GLN A 95 0.43 25.83 -9.44
C GLN A 95 -0.77 25.40 -8.58
N GLY A 96 -0.58 25.18 -7.28
CA GLY A 96 -1.61 24.65 -6.39
C GLY A 96 -1.44 25.07 -4.93
N LYS A 97 -2.53 24.92 -4.17
CA LYS A 97 -2.52 25.16 -2.72
C LYS A 97 -1.72 24.06 -2.01
N ALA A 98 -1.07 24.42 -0.89
CA ALA A 98 -0.30 23.48 -0.08
C ALA A 98 -1.12 22.21 0.24
N PRO A 99 -0.51 21.01 0.16
CA PRO A 99 -1.20 19.78 0.54
C PRO A 99 -1.73 19.95 1.96
N LYS A 100 -3.04 19.78 2.13
CA LYS A 100 -3.69 19.86 3.43
C LYS A 100 -3.23 18.67 4.29
N TYR A 101 -2.16 18.88 5.04
CA TYR A 101 -1.71 17.99 6.12
C TYR A 101 -2.52 18.17 7.40
N TYR A 102 -3.42 19.17 7.43
CA TYR A 102 -4.15 19.53 8.64
C TYR A 102 -5.42 18.70 8.79
N LEU A 103 -5.56 18.14 9.99
CA LEU A 103 -6.80 17.58 10.52
C LEU A 103 -7.95 18.57 10.28
N PRO A 104 -9.14 18.11 9.82
CA PRO A 104 -10.28 18.99 9.64
C PRO A 104 -10.59 19.72 10.96
N VAL A 105 -10.69 21.05 10.91
CA VAL A 105 -10.93 21.89 12.10
C VAL A 105 -12.29 21.56 12.73
N GLU A 106 -13.24 21.14 11.92
CA GLU A 106 -14.58 20.77 12.36
C GLU A 106 -14.60 19.34 12.93
N ARG A 107 -15.00 19.20 14.21
CA ARG A 107 -15.02 17.93 14.94
C ARG A 107 -15.71 16.78 14.19
N LYS A 108 -16.81 17.08 13.47
CA LYS A 108 -17.57 16.07 12.69
C LYS A 108 -16.82 15.60 11.46
N GLN A 109 -16.13 16.50 10.76
CA GLN A 109 -15.29 16.16 9.61
C GLN A 109 -14.04 15.40 10.03
N ARG A 110 -13.46 15.75 11.19
CA ARG A 110 -12.31 15.03 11.75
C ARG A 110 -12.66 13.59 12.13
N LYS A 111 -13.76 13.37 12.85
CA LYS A 111 -14.22 12.01 13.17
C LYS A 111 -14.42 11.15 11.92
N ARG A 112 -14.99 11.72 10.86
CA ARG A 112 -15.14 11.02 9.56
C ARG A 112 -13.80 10.69 8.92
N TYR A 113 -12.83 11.60 9.00
CA TYR A 113 -11.48 11.41 8.46
C TYR A 113 -10.73 10.29 9.20
N GLU A 114 -10.78 10.27 10.53
CA GLU A 114 -10.17 9.19 11.33
C GLU A 114 -10.86 7.85 11.10
N TRP A 115 -12.20 7.84 10.99
CA TRP A 115 -12.94 6.63 10.61
C TRP A 115 -12.56 6.11 9.23
N GLN A 116 -12.27 7.00 8.28
CA GLN A 116 -11.78 6.60 6.95
C GLN A 116 -10.37 6.02 7.02
N ASN A 117 -9.48 6.56 7.84
CA ASN A 117 -8.14 5.98 8.08
C ASN A 117 -8.28 4.57 8.66
N PHE A 118 -9.10 4.43 9.71
CA PHE A 118 -9.36 3.15 10.34
C PHE A 118 -9.93 2.11 9.37
N LEU A 119 -10.86 2.49 8.50
CA LEU A 119 -11.41 1.59 7.48
C LEU A 119 -10.37 1.20 6.42
N LEU A 120 -9.50 2.12 6.01
CA LEU A 120 -8.43 1.84 5.05
C LEU A 120 -7.36 0.93 5.66
N ASP A 121 -6.96 1.18 6.90
CA ASP A 121 -5.97 0.38 7.61
C ASP A 121 -6.53 -1.02 7.89
N SER A 122 -7.76 -1.10 8.41
CA SER A 122 -8.47 -2.37 8.57
C SER A 122 -8.60 -3.12 7.25
N GLY A 123 -8.97 -2.43 6.17
CA GLY A 123 -9.08 -3.02 4.83
C GLY A 123 -7.74 -3.55 4.32
N SER A 124 -6.64 -2.84 4.58
CA SER A 124 -5.30 -3.24 4.13
C SER A 124 -4.81 -4.47 4.88
N ILE A 125 -5.06 -4.54 6.19
CA ILE A 125 -4.74 -5.68 7.06
C ILE A 125 -5.54 -6.91 6.63
N LEU A 126 -6.85 -6.74 6.40
CA LEU A 126 -7.74 -7.81 5.94
C LEU A 126 -7.30 -8.35 4.58
N LEU A 127 -7.05 -7.46 3.60
CA LEU A 127 -6.62 -7.87 2.27
C LEU A 127 -5.26 -8.57 2.31
N THR A 128 -4.30 -8.03 3.06
CA THR A 128 -2.99 -8.67 3.23
C THR A 128 -3.13 -10.05 3.87
N GLY A 129 -3.95 -10.19 4.91
CA GLY A 129 -4.24 -11.48 5.54
C GLY A 129 -4.86 -12.48 4.58
N ILE A 130 -5.82 -12.05 3.75
CA ILE A 130 -6.43 -12.88 2.70
C ILE A 130 -5.38 -13.32 1.67
N LEU A 131 -4.50 -12.42 1.23
CA LEU A 131 -3.43 -12.73 0.28
C LEU A 131 -2.41 -13.72 0.88
N LEU A 132 -2.04 -13.56 2.15
CA LEU A 132 -1.17 -14.51 2.85
C LEU A 132 -1.85 -15.89 2.98
N LEU A 133 -3.13 -15.95 3.35
CA LEU A 133 -3.90 -17.19 3.42
C LEU A 133 -3.97 -17.87 2.05
N PHE A 134 -4.21 -17.08 1.00
CA PHE A 134 -4.22 -17.57 -0.37
C PHE A 134 -2.86 -18.17 -0.77
N CYS A 135 -1.76 -17.52 -0.42
CA CYS A 135 -0.41 -18.07 -0.66
C CYS A 135 -0.16 -19.38 0.09
N VAL A 136 -0.60 -19.50 1.35
CA VAL A 136 -0.49 -20.74 2.14
C VAL A 136 -1.36 -21.85 1.53
N TYR A 137 -2.59 -21.53 1.12
CA TYR A 137 -3.50 -22.47 0.50
C TYR A 137 -2.94 -23.02 -0.83
N VAL A 138 -2.47 -22.13 -1.72
CA VAL A 138 -1.89 -22.54 -3.01
C VAL A 138 -0.56 -23.27 -2.84
N GLY A 139 0.22 -22.94 -1.81
CA GLY A 139 1.45 -23.64 -1.44
C GLY A 139 1.24 -25.05 -0.88
N GLY A 140 0.01 -25.56 -0.84
CA GLY A 140 -0.32 -26.92 -0.41
C GLY A 140 -0.62 -27.07 1.07
N GLY A 141 -0.85 -25.98 1.82
CA GLY A 141 -1.16 -26.01 3.25
C GLY A 141 0.05 -25.76 4.16
N ILE A 142 -0.02 -26.22 5.41
CA ILE A 142 1.01 -25.97 6.43
C ILE A 142 2.19 -26.94 6.21
N HIS A 143 3.16 -26.50 5.42
CA HIS A 143 4.37 -27.25 5.10
C HIS A 143 5.60 -26.38 5.28
N LYS A 144 6.80 -26.98 5.32
CA LYS A 144 8.06 -26.24 5.43
C LYS A 144 8.23 -25.15 4.36
N ARG A 145 7.61 -25.33 3.19
CA ARG A 145 7.63 -24.37 2.07
C ARG A 145 6.82 -23.10 2.32
N THR A 146 5.81 -23.14 3.20
CA THR A 146 4.88 -22.03 3.48
C THR A 146 5.10 -21.42 4.86
N LEU A 147 6.03 -21.96 5.67
CA LEU A 147 6.40 -21.44 6.99
C LEU A 147 6.63 -19.92 7.02
N PRO A 148 7.36 -19.31 6.06
CA PRO A 148 7.58 -17.87 6.08
C PRO A 148 6.28 -17.05 5.98
N PHE A 149 5.26 -17.54 5.26
CA PHE A 149 3.97 -16.86 5.20
C PHE A 149 3.21 -16.97 6.52
N ILE A 150 3.32 -18.11 7.20
CA ILE A 150 2.71 -18.34 8.51
C ILE A 150 3.34 -17.42 9.56
N GLU A 151 4.68 -17.34 9.60
CA GLU A 151 5.40 -16.42 10.48
C GLU A 151 5.03 -14.97 10.21
N SER A 152 4.82 -14.62 8.93
CA SER A 152 4.41 -13.27 8.54
C SER A 152 3.03 -12.87 9.09
N PHE A 153 2.16 -13.81 9.46
CA PHE A 153 0.91 -13.45 10.16
C PHE A 153 1.17 -12.82 11.53
N GLN A 154 2.25 -13.21 12.23
CA GLN A 154 2.61 -12.57 13.50
C GLN A 154 3.05 -11.13 13.26
N THR A 155 3.85 -10.89 12.22
CA THR A 155 4.26 -9.54 11.82
C THR A 155 3.05 -8.68 11.43
N LEU A 156 2.12 -9.25 10.66
CA LEU A 156 0.86 -8.59 10.29
C LEU A 156 0.01 -8.26 11.52
N GLY A 157 -0.10 -9.19 12.48
CA GLY A 157 -0.80 -8.96 13.75
C GLY A 157 -0.17 -7.82 14.56
N PHE A 158 1.15 -7.77 14.65
CA PHE A 158 1.87 -6.69 15.32
C PHE A 158 1.63 -5.34 14.64
N ILE A 159 1.74 -5.29 13.31
CA ILE A 159 1.45 -4.09 12.51
C ILE A 159 -0.01 -3.67 12.69
N ALA A 160 -0.95 -4.62 12.70
CA ALA A 160 -2.37 -4.35 12.90
C ALA A 160 -2.66 -3.73 14.27
N VAL A 161 -2.06 -4.28 15.33
CA VAL A 161 -2.21 -3.73 16.69
C VAL A 161 -1.64 -2.31 16.77
N LEU A 162 -0.48 -2.06 16.15
CA LEU A 162 0.11 -0.72 16.12
C LEU A 162 -0.76 0.28 15.35
N LEU A 163 -1.14 -0.04 14.12
CA LEU A 163 -1.92 0.86 13.25
C LEU A 163 -3.31 1.12 13.83
N LEU A 164 -4.05 0.05 14.12
CA LEU A 164 -5.39 0.18 14.69
C LEU A 164 -5.35 0.79 16.09
N GLY A 165 -4.30 0.53 16.87
CA GLY A 165 -4.08 1.14 18.18
C GLY A 165 -3.86 2.65 18.08
N ILE A 166 -3.08 3.11 17.09
CA ILE A 166 -2.89 4.53 16.81
C ILE A 166 -4.21 5.17 16.36
N ASP A 167 -4.93 4.54 15.42
CA ASP A 167 -6.21 5.05 14.94
C ASP A 167 -7.28 5.10 16.04
N LEU A 168 -7.40 4.05 16.85
CA LEU A 168 -8.26 4.01 18.03
C LEU A 168 -7.85 5.09 19.03
N SER A 169 -6.56 5.31 19.24
CA SER A 169 -6.06 6.40 20.08
C SER A 169 -6.55 7.75 19.59
N TYR A 170 -6.49 8.03 18.27
CA TYR A 170 -7.00 9.27 17.71
C TYR A 170 -8.54 9.40 17.72
N ILE A 171 -9.27 8.28 17.65
CA ILE A 171 -10.73 8.25 17.77
C ILE A 171 -11.18 8.51 19.21
N VAL A 172 -10.52 7.89 20.19
CA VAL A 172 -10.84 7.97 21.63
C VAL A 172 -10.33 9.27 22.24
N PHE A 173 -9.09 9.66 21.92
CA PHE A 173 -8.45 10.90 22.34
C PHE A 173 -8.21 11.81 21.13
N PRO A 174 -9.23 12.56 20.68
CA PRO A 174 -9.02 13.55 19.65
C PRO A 174 -8.10 14.63 20.19
N SER A 175 -6.81 14.58 19.85
CA SER A 175 -5.82 15.55 20.29
C SER A 175 -6.26 16.96 19.85
N ASP A 176 -6.58 17.84 20.80
CA ASP A 176 -6.99 19.24 20.56
C ASP A 176 -5.76 20.08 20.14
N LEU A 177 -5.11 19.74 19.03
CA LEU A 177 -4.00 20.52 18.46
C LEU A 177 -4.49 21.79 17.74
N ALA A 178 -5.78 22.11 17.79
CA ALA A 178 -6.36 23.33 17.24
C ALA A 178 -6.09 24.60 18.08
N LYS A 179 -5.48 24.49 19.28
CA LYS A 179 -5.24 25.66 20.15
C LYS A 179 -3.89 26.37 19.98
N LYS A 180 -3.04 26.02 19.01
CA LYS A 180 -1.72 26.66 18.86
C LYS A 180 -1.45 27.20 17.46
N LYS A 181 -2.20 28.24 17.08
CA LYS A 181 -1.70 29.37 16.28
C LYS A 181 -2.49 30.61 16.70
N ARG A 182 -2.04 31.20 17.81
CA ARG A 182 -2.24 32.62 18.11
C ARG A 182 -1.43 33.43 17.10
#